data_AF-A0A965US12-F1
#
_entry.id   AF-A0A965US12-F1
#
_cell.length_a   1.000
_cell.length_b   1.000
_cell.length_c   1.000
_cell.angle_alpha   90.00
_cell.angle_beta   90.00
_cell.angle_gamma   90.00
#
_symmetry.space_group_name_H-M   'P 1'
#
loop_
_entity.id
_entity.type
_entity.pdbx_description
1 polymer ?
#
loop_
_entity_poly.entity_id
_entity_poly.type
_entity_poly.pdbx_seq_one_letter_code
_entity_poly.pdbx_strand_id
1 'polypeptide(L)'
;QKVQRPYARIANGDPFSGKNAGSREGWKWKLCPVWRWSNPAIKDILSNLLKVEGFIAEDTPEVWKVHISSETKVEVKNPMTGRTRRVWKQIGKHNHLLDCECMAIVGAALHKRLKIIPAGLTEEIEHGEG
;
A
#
# COMPACT_ATOMS: atom_id res chain seq x y z
N GLN A 1 15.88 -19.43 1.02
CA GLN A 1 15.08 -18.87 -0.09
C GLN A 1 14.35 -17.64 0.44
N LYS A 2 14.66 -16.41 0.00
CA LYS A 2 14.00 -15.19 0.50
C LYS A 2 12.55 -15.20 0.01
N VAL A 3 11.59 -15.33 0.92
CA VAL A 3 10.16 -15.30 0.59
C VAL A 3 9.84 -13.91 0.05
N GLN A 4 9.75 -13.78 -1.27
CA GLN A 4 9.37 -12.54 -1.93
C GLN A 4 7.86 -12.38 -1.73
N ARG A 5 7.47 -11.61 -0.71
CA ARG A 5 6.06 -11.43 -0.37
C ARG A 5 5.35 -10.62 -1.48
N PRO A 6 4.11 -10.98 -1.85
CA PRO A 6 3.40 -10.37 -2.98
C PRO A 6 2.96 -8.91 -2.73
N TYR A 7 2.89 -8.49 -1.46
CA TYR A 7 2.35 -7.18 -1.07
C TYR A 7 3.37 -6.34 -0.29
N ALA A 8 3.40 -5.03 -0.57
CA ALA A 8 4.05 -4.06 0.29
C ALA A 8 3.37 -4.05 1.68
N ARG A 9 4.13 -3.80 2.74
CA ARG A 9 3.57 -3.77 4.10
C ARG A 9 2.92 -2.43 4.38
N ILE A 10 1.95 -2.41 5.31
CA ILE A 10 1.51 -1.16 5.92
C ILE A 10 2.68 -0.61 6.73
N ALA A 11 3.01 0.66 6.50
CA ALA A 11 4.02 1.37 7.26
C ALA A 11 3.56 1.53 8.72
N ASN A 12 4.48 1.32 9.64
CA ASN A 12 4.25 1.65 11.04
C ASN A 12 4.76 3.06 11.33
N GLY A 13 4.05 3.77 12.19
CA GLY A 13 4.42 5.11 12.61
C GLY A 13 4.65 5.15 14.11
N ASP A 14 5.60 5.97 14.53
CA ASP A 14 5.75 6.33 15.94
C ASP A 14 4.67 7.36 16.31
N PRO A 15 3.74 7.04 17.23
CA PRO A 15 2.73 7.99 17.71
C PRO A 15 3.33 9.18 18.47
N PHE A 16 4.62 9.12 18.84
CA PHE A 16 5.37 10.22 19.47
C PHE A 16 6.31 10.94 18.51
N SER A 17 6.29 10.62 17.21
CA SER A 17 7.05 11.33 16.19
C SER A 17 6.80 12.84 16.28
N GLY A 18 7.86 13.62 16.52
CA GLY A 18 7.80 15.08 16.65
C GLY A 18 7.66 15.63 18.08
N LYS A 19 7.66 14.78 19.12
CA LYS A 19 7.73 15.21 20.53
C LYS A 19 9.13 15.00 21.12
N ASN A 20 9.57 15.88 22.00
CA ASN A 20 10.87 15.79 22.73
C ASN A 20 11.02 14.55 23.64
N ALA A 21 10.01 13.68 23.70
CA ALA A 21 9.99 12.44 24.49
C ALA A 21 10.36 11.19 23.67
N GLY A 22 10.96 11.35 22.49
CA GLY A 22 11.42 10.23 21.65
C GLY A 22 12.62 9.51 22.26
N SER A 23 12.41 8.68 23.27
CA SER A 23 13.45 7.74 23.72
C SER A 23 13.41 6.48 22.85
N ARG A 24 14.59 5.99 22.45
CA ARG A 24 14.77 4.71 21.73
C ARG A 24 14.17 3.51 22.48
N GLU A 25 13.96 3.62 23.79
CA GLU A 25 13.34 2.59 24.63
C GLU A 25 11.81 2.57 24.55
N GLY A 26 11.18 3.69 24.18
CA GLY A 26 9.72 3.80 23.97
C GLY A 26 9.23 3.13 22.67
N TRP A 27 10.14 2.83 21.75
CA TRP A 27 9.85 2.20 20.45
C TRP A 27 9.33 0.76 20.54
N LYS A 28 9.52 0.10 21.70
CA LYS A 28 9.18 -1.33 21.84
C LYS A 28 7.68 -1.63 21.86
N TRP A 29 6.79 -0.66 22.13
CA TRP A 29 5.43 -1.02 22.60
C TRP A 29 4.24 -0.33 21.95
N LYS A 30 4.43 0.69 21.08
CA LYS A 30 3.27 1.42 20.50
C LYS A 30 3.48 1.82 19.04
N LEU A 31 3.98 0.93 18.19
CA LEU A 31 3.88 1.19 16.75
C LEU A 31 2.40 1.12 16.34
N CYS A 32 1.89 2.25 15.86
CA CYS A 32 0.54 2.34 15.32
C CYS A 32 0.59 2.06 13.82
N PRO A 33 -0.30 1.20 13.28
CA PRO A 33 -0.39 1.01 11.84
C PRO A 33 -0.83 2.33 11.19
N VAL A 34 -0.02 2.82 10.24
CA VAL A 34 -0.33 4.05 9.51
C VAL A 34 -1.10 3.67 8.26
N TRP A 35 -2.40 3.94 8.29
CA TRP A 35 -3.27 3.76 7.14
C TRP A 35 -3.06 4.90 6.15
N ARG A 36 -2.49 4.57 4.99
CA ARG A 36 -2.39 5.49 3.84
C ARG A 36 -3.15 4.88 2.67
N TRP A 37 -4.15 5.57 2.15
CA TRP A 37 -4.92 5.09 0.98
C TRP A 37 -4.05 4.99 -0.28
N SER A 38 -3.04 5.87 -0.44
CA SER A 38 -2.11 5.85 -1.57
C SER A 38 -0.99 4.79 -1.46
N ASN A 39 -1.07 3.87 -0.48
CA ASN A 39 -0.05 2.84 -0.26
C ASN A 39 -0.06 1.80 -1.41
N PRO A 40 1.11 1.44 -1.96
CA PRO A 40 1.27 0.33 -2.91
C PRO A 40 0.54 -0.97 -2.51
N ALA A 41 0.45 -1.28 -1.21
CA ALA A 41 -0.22 -2.47 -0.70
C ALA A 41 -1.73 -2.49 -1.02
N ILE A 42 -2.39 -1.35 -0.82
CA ILE A 42 -3.83 -1.19 -1.05
C ILE A 42 -4.13 -1.19 -2.55
N LYS A 43 -3.27 -0.54 -3.33
CA LYS A 43 -3.34 -0.56 -4.80
C LYS A 43 -3.15 -1.97 -5.36
N ASP A 44 -2.27 -2.78 -4.76
CA ASP A 44 -2.10 -4.18 -5.13
C ASP A 44 -3.33 -5.05 -4.82
N ILE A 45 -4.01 -4.79 -3.69
CA ILE A 45 -5.27 -5.46 -3.36
C ILE A 45 -6.36 -5.06 -4.36
N LEU A 46 -6.52 -3.76 -4.64
CA LEU A 46 -7.48 -3.26 -5.63
C LEU A 46 -7.23 -3.87 -7.01
N SER A 47 -5.97 -3.88 -7.47
CA SER A 47 -5.58 -4.46 -8.76
C SER A 47 -5.92 -5.95 -8.90
N ASN A 48 -5.88 -6.69 -7.79
CA ASN A 48 -6.29 -8.10 -7.80
C ASN A 48 -7.81 -8.26 -7.81
N LEU A 49 -8.53 -7.42 -7.06
CA LEU A 49 -10.00 -7.42 -7.07
C LEU A 49 -10.57 -7.08 -8.45
N LEU A 50 -9.98 -6.10 -9.14
CA LEU A 50 -10.37 -5.71 -10.50
C LEU A 50 -10.22 -6.82 -11.55
N LYS A 51 -9.43 -7.86 -11.27
CA LYS A 51 -9.26 -9.02 -12.16
C LYS A 51 -10.31 -10.11 -11.92
N VAL A 52 -11.07 -10.02 -10.82
CA VAL A 52 -12.13 -10.98 -10.51
C VAL A 52 -13.33 -10.68 -11.41
N GLU A 53 -13.81 -11.72 -12.09
CA GLU A 53 -14.98 -11.63 -12.96
C GLU A 53 -16.22 -11.18 -12.15
N GLY A 54 -16.96 -10.20 -12.68
CA GLY A 54 -18.13 -9.62 -12.00
C GLY A 54 -17.82 -8.62 -10.89
N PHE A 55 -16.56 -8.25 -10.65
CA PHE A 55 -16.23 -7.21 -9.66
C PHE A 55 -16.62 -5.80 -10.11
N ILE A 56 -16.54 -5.54 -11.42
CA ILE A 56 -16.93 -4.25 -12.02
C ILE A 56 -18.38 -4.38 -12.50
N ALA A 57 -19.25 -3.49 -12.04
CA ALA A 57 -20.64 -3.46 -12.48
C ALA A 57 -20.77 -3.05 -13.96
N GLU A 58 -21.73 -3.61 -14.68
CA GLU A 58 -21.89 -3.34 -16.13
C GLU A 58 -22.26 -1.89 -16.45
N ASP A 59 -22.92 -1.21 -15.51
CA ASP A 59 -23.34 0.19 -15.61
C ASP A 59 -22.24 1.18 -15.21
N THR A 60 -21.02 0.70 -14.94
CA THR A 60 -19.92 1.55 -14.48
C THR A 60 -19.55 2.60 -15.55
N PRO A 61 -19.58 3.90 -15.21
CA PRO A 61 -19.31 4.97 -16.17
C PRO A 61 -17.87 4.94 -16.66
N GLU A 62 -17.66 5.33 -17.92
CA GLU A 62 -16.34 5.29 -18.56
C GLU A 62 -15.31 6.18 -17.84
N VAL A 63 -15.76 7.29 -17.24
CA VAL A 63 -14.93 8.18 -16.42
C VAL A 63 -14.28 7.44 -15.26
N TRP A 64 -14.98 6.50 -14.63
CA TRP A 64 -14.42 5.67 -13.57
C TRP A 64 -13.28 4.78 -14.10
N LYS A 65 -13.48 4.14 -15.26
CA LYS A 65 -12.45 3.26 -15.86
C LYS A 65 -11.18 4.03 -16.20
N VAL A 66 -11.32 5.25 -16.73
CA VAL A 66 -10.18 6.16 -17.00
C VAL A 66 -9.43 6.45 -15.70
N HIS A 67 -10.13 6.71 -14.59
CA HIS A 67 -9.48 7.04 -13.32
C HIS A 67 -8.82 5.83 -12.66
N ILE A 68 -9.41 4.63 -12.78
CA ILE A 68 -8.80 3.40 -12.28
C ILE A 68 -7.53 3.04 -13.06
N SER A 69 -7.53 3.26 -14.37
CA SER A 69 -6.35 3.05 -15.22
C SER A 69 -5.29 4.16 -15.12
N SER A 70 -5.54 5.20 -14.32
CA SER A 70 -4.64 6.36 -14.18
C SER A 70 -3.30 6.01 -13.53
N GLU A 71 -3.22 4.91 -12.80
CA GLU A 71 -1.97 4.39 -12.26
C GLU A 71 -1.72 2.97 -12.73
N THR A 72 -0.46 2.67 -13.06
CA THR A 72 -0.06 1.30 -13.38
C THR A 72 1.21 0.91 -12.64
N LYS A 73 1.41 -0.40 -12.52
CA LYS A 73 2.61 -0.97 -11.91
C LYS A 73 3.69 -1.15 -12.98
N VAL A 74 4.73 -0.32 -12.92
CA VAL A 74 5.83 -0.31 -13.89
C VAL A 74 7.07 -0.98 -13.28
N GLU A 75 7.82 -1.71 -14.10
CA GLU A 75 9.13 -2.24 -13.72
C GLU A 75 10.19 -1.15 -13.85
N VAL A 76 10.78 -0.76 -12.73
CA VAL A 76 11.87 0.21 -12.65
C VAL A 76 13.16 -0.56 -12.37
N LYS A 77 14.14 -0.42 -13.26
CA LYS A 77 15.48 -0.97 -13.06
C LYS A 77 16.31 0.03 -12.26
N ASN A 78 16.94 -0.42 -11.17
CA ASN A 78 17.91 0.40 -10.46
C ASN A 78 19.20 0.47 -11.30
N PRO A 79 19.63 1.66 -11.74
CA PRO A 79 20.78 1.81 -12.63
C PRO A 79 22.11 1.40 -11.96
N MET A 80 22.20 1.47 -10.63
CA MET A 80 23.43 1.13 -9.89
C MET A 80 23.55 -0.35 -9.52
N THR A 81 22.42 -1.02 -9.24
CA THR A 81 22.42 -2.41 -8.74
C THR A 81 21.89 -3.42 -9.76
N GLY A 82 21.36 -2.95 -10.89
CA GLY A 82 20.75 -3.80 -11.92
C GLY A 82 19.44 -4.49 -11.51
N ARG A 83 19.03 -4.38 -10.24
CA ARG A 83 17.82 -5.01 -9.70
C ARG A 83 16.57 -4.32 -10.23
N THR A 84 15.57 -5.12 -10.61
CA THR A 84 14.25 -4.64 -11.00
C THR A 84 13.33 -4.56 -9.78
N ARG A 85 12.61 -3.44 -9.64
CA ARG A 85 11.56 -3.23 -8.65
C ARG A 85 10.28 -2.82 -9.37
N ARG A 86 9.15 -3.38 -8.96
CA ARG A 86 7.84 -2.93 -9.43
C ARG A 86 7.35 -1.77 -8.57
N VAL A 87 7.04 -0.65 -9.21
CA VAL A 87 6.58 0.58 -8.54
C VAL A 87 5.31 1.07 -9.21
N TRP A 88 4.34 1.52 -8.42
CA TRP A 88 3.13 2.19 -8.92
C TRP A 88 3.50 3.58 -9.43
N LYS A 89 3.19 3.86 -10.69
CA LYS A 89 3.43 5.15 -11.33
C LYS A 89 2.12 5.69 -11.89
N GLN A 90 1.90 6.97 -11.64
CA GLN A 90 0.79 7.72 -12.24
C GLN A 90 1.09 7.99 -13.72
N ILE A 91 0.16 7.60 -14.58
CA ILE A 91 0.16 7.81 -16.03
C ILE A 91 -0.90 8.84 -16.41
N GLY A 92 -2.07 8.80 -15.74
CA GLY A 92 -3.18 9.71 -15.99
C GLY A 92 -3.21 10.88 -15.00
N LYS A 93 -3.72 12.03 -15.46
CA LYS A 93 -3.85 13.23 -14.63
C LYS A 93 -4.92 13.10 -13.54
N HIS A 94 -5.95 12.29 -13.78
CA HIS A 94 -7.12 12.16 -12.90
C HIS A 94 -7.10 10.81 -12.18
N ASN A 95 -6.92 10.83 -10.87
CA ASN A 95 -6.85 9.64 -10.01
C ASN A 95 -7.83 9.68 -8.83
N HIS A 96 -8.72 10.68 -8.75
CA HIS A 96 -9.54 10.89 -7.55
C HIS A 96 -10.51 9.72 -7.29
N LEU A 97 -11.07 9.08 -8.33
CA LEU A 97 -11.93 7.91 -8.13
C LEU A 97 -11.11 6.67 -7.71
N LEU A 98 -9.87 6.55 -8.19
CA LEU A 98 -8.94 5.53 -7.71
C LEU A 98 -8.63 5.71 -6.22
N ASP A 99 -8.42 6.96 -5.79
CA ASP A 99 -8.22 7.26 -4.37
C ASP A 99 -9.46 6.93 -3.54
N CYS A 100 -10.68 7.20 -4.05
CA CYS A 100 -11.92 6.79 -3.40
C CYS A 100 -12.04 5.27 -3.22
N GLU A 101 -11.73 4.46 -4.24
CA GLU A 101 -11.72 2.99 -4.11
C GLU A 101 -10.67 2.52 -3.10
N CYS A 102 -9.50 3.16 -3.10
CA CYS A 102 -8.46 2.85 -2.12
C CYS A 102 -8.92 3.18 -0.68
N MET A 103 -9.66 4.28 -0.49
CA MET A 103 -10.26 4.61 0.81
C MET A 103 -11.31 3.57 1.23
N ALA A 104 -12.12 3.06 0.31
CA ALA A 104 -13.10 2.00 0.60
C ALA A 104 -12.41 0.71 1.08
N ILE A 105 -11.30 0.33 0.46
CA ILE A 105 -10.50 -0.83 0.90
C ILE A 105 -9.90 -0.61 2.29
N VAL A 106 -9.40 0.60 2.58
CA VAL A 106 -8.94 0.95 3.93
C VAL A 106 -10.09 0.85 4.94
N GLY A 107 -11.27 1.35 4.60
CA GLY A 107 -12.48 1.21 5.41
C GLY A 107 -12.82 -0.25 5.70
N ALA A 108 -12.82 -1.11 4.66
CA ALA A 108 -13.04 -2.54 4.81
C ALA A 108 -12.00 -3.22 5.73
N ALA A 109 -10.74 -2.77 5.67
CA ALA A 109 -9.69 -3.25 6.55
C ALA A 109 -9.90 -2.80 8.01
N LEU A 110 -10.29 -1.54 8.24
CA LEU A 110 -10.61 -1.02 9.57
C LEU A 110 -11.81 -1.74 10.20
N HIS A 111 -12.81 -2.09 9.39
CA HIS A 111 -13.98 -2.87 9.82
C HIS A 111 -13.72 -4.38 9.93
N LYS A 112 -12.46 -4.82 9.83
CA LYS A 112 -12.04 -6.23 9.93
C LYS A 112 -12.67 -7.16 8.89
N ARG A 113 -13.23 -6.60 7.80
CA ARG A 113 -13.72 -7.37 6.65
C ARG A 113 -12.56 -7.86 5.78
N LEU A 114 -11.44 -7.13 5.80
CA LEU A 114 -10.20 -7.49 5.14
C LEU A 114 -9.08 -7.58 6.18
N LYS A 115 -8.41 -8.72 6.28
CA LYS A 115 -7.26 -8.90 7.19
C LYS A 115 -6.00 -8.34 6.52
N ILE A 116 -5.61 -7.11 6.86
CA ILE A 116 -4.28 -6.59 6.52
C ILE A 116 -3.38 -6.67 7.74
N ILE A 117 -2.25 -7.36 7.61
CA ILE A 117 -1.27 -7.50 8.68
C ILE A 117 -0.22 -6.38 8.51
N PRO A 118 -0.05 -5.49 9.52
CA PRO A 118 1.02 -4.50 9.48
C PRO A 118 2.40 -5.17 9.58
N ALA A 119 3.46 -4.46 9.19
CA ALA A 119 4.81 -4.96 9.39
C ALA A 119 5.05 -5.24 10.89
N GLY A 120 5.63 -6.39 11.25
CA GLY A 120 6.11 -6.61 12.62
C GLY A 120 7.49 -5.98 12.83
N LEU A 121 7.72 -5.41 14.02
CA LEU A 121 9.01 -4.82 14.46
C LEU A 121 10.21 -5.77 14.29
N THR A 122 10.00 -7.07 14.46
CA THR A 122 11.06 -8.09 14.39
C THR A 122 11.55 -8.34 12.96
N GLU A 123 10.72 -8.07 11.96
CA GLU A 123 11.03 -8.38 10.56
C GLU A 123 11.66 -7.19 9.80
N GLU A 124 11.60 -5.96 10.35
CA GLU A 124 12.35 -4.80 9.81
C GLU A 124 13.86 -4.95 10.04
N ILE A 125 14.25 -5.53 11.18
CA ILE A 125 15.65 -5.83 11.53
C ILE A 125 16.25 -6.87 10.57
N GLU A 126 15.47 -7.86 10.15
CA GLU A 126 15.93 -8.93 9.24
C GLU A 126 15.96 -8.52 7.76
N HIS A 127 15.29 -7.43 7.39
CA HIS A 127 15.13 -7.03 5.98
C HIS A 127 15.73 -5.68 5.61
N GLY A 128 16.29 -4.95 6.57
CA GLY A 128 17.21 -3.85 6.34
C GLY A 128 16.56 -2.65 5.64
N GLU A 129 15.67 -1.98 6.36
CA GLU A 129 15.40 -0.55 6.14
C GLU A 129 15.59 0.13 7.51
N GLY A 130 16.85 0.46 7.80
CA GLY A 130 17.26 1.32 8.91
C GLY A 130 17.86 2.61 8.37
#